data_AF-A0A399G8V1-F1
#
_entry.id   AF-A0A399G8V1-F1
#
_cell.length_a   1.000
_cell.length_b   1.000
_cell.length_c   1.000
_cell.angle_alpha   90.00
_cell.angle_beta   90.00
_cell.angle_gamma   90.00
#
_symmetry.space_group_name_H-M   'P 1'
#
loop_
_entity.id
_entity.type
_entity.pdbx_description
1 polymer ?
#
loop_
_entity_poly.entity_id
_entity_poly.type
_entity_poly.pdbx_seq_one_letter_code
_entity_poly.pdbx_strand_id
1 'polypeptide(L)'
;MPDPESEILRPLDASNTNSDDWEIFILSDARIVFENNGKPASLLAAYADTPLRVEGRLESPARSQLKYFLKKPYKPTDIELRNVTRFSYGEMTDGAYVIWAQGNAGWFEIRPAAQYSQIYNEMVQAVELLYFVTDIYSESRKKSSGPSAELVFQEVCTSREHVNFEQGER
;
A
#
# COMPACT_ATOMS: atom_id res chain seq x y z
N MET A 1 23.31 -0.82 5.58
CA MET A 1 22.52 -1.83 4.85
C MET A 1 21.29 -2.08 5.72
N PRO A 2 20.08 -2.17 5.16
CA PRO A 2 18.87 -2.39 5.96
C PRO A 2 18.96 -3.75 6.69
N ASP A 3 18.44 -3.81 7.90
CA ASP A 3 18.38 -5.06 8.68
C ASP A 3 17.20 -5.94 8.18
N PRO A 4 17.32 -7.27 8.13
CA PRO A 4 16.20 -8.13 7.78
C PRO A 4 15.04 -7.97 8.79
N GLU A 5 13.80 -7.95 8.30
CA GLU A 5 12.58 -7.88 9.12
C GLU A 5 12.63 -8.85 10.32
N SER A 6 13.04 -10.09 10.08
CA SER A 6 13.09 -11.18 11.06
C SER A 6 14.09 -10.97 12.20
N GLU A 7 15.01 -10.01 12.08
CA GLU A 7 15.92 -9.66 13.18
C GLU A 7 15.31 -8.65 14.16
N ILE A 8 14.28 -7.93 13.71
CA ILE A 8 13.64 -6.81 14.41
C ILE A 8 12.26 -7.22 14.95
N LEU A 9 11.44 -7.85 14.11
CA LEU A 9 10.04 -8.15 14.36
C LEU A 9 9.79 -9.66 14.51
N ARG A 10 8.84 -9.99 15.37
CA ARG A 10 8.32 -11.34 15.54
C ARG A 10 7.44 -11.67 14.34
N PRO A 11 7.57 -12.86 13.75
CA PRO A 11 6.65 -13.30 12.71
C PRO A 11 5.23 -13.44 13.28
N LEU A 12 4.24 -13.37 12.39
CA LEU A 12 2.84 -13.66 12.69
C LEU A 12 2.70 -15.04 13.34
N ASP A 13 1.80 -15.12 14.32
CA ASP A 13 1.40 -16.40 14.90
C ASP A 13 0.67 -17.22 13.83
N ALA A 14 1.07 -18.48 13.63
CA ALA A 14 0.47 -19.38 12.65
C ALA A 14 -1.04 -19.62 12.89
N SER A 15 -1.51 -19.40 14.12
CA SER A 15 -2.95 -19.46 14.46
C SER A 15 -3.73 -18.22 14.02
N ASN A 16 -3.07 -17.08 13.77
CA ASN A 16 -3.71 -15.86 13.31
C ASN A 16 -3.74 -15.79 11.77
N THR A 17 -4.75 -16.44 11.19
CA THR A 17 -4.94 -16.46 9.73
C THR A 17 -5.77 -15.29 9.20
N ASN A 18 -6.35 -14.46 10.06
CA ASN A 18 -7.19 -13.34 9.63
C ASN A 18 -6.32 -12.09 9.40
N SER A 19 -6.13 -11.69 8.15
CA SER A 19 -5.28 -10.56 7.80
C SER A 19 -5.78 -9.21 8.30
N ASP A 20 -7.06 -9.10 8.61
CA ASP A 20 -7.66 -7.86 9.12
C ASP A 20 -7.25 -7.58 10.57
N ASP A 21 -6.81 -8.62 11.31
CA ASP A 21 -6.36 -8.52 12.70
C ASP A 21 -4.83 -8.32 12.81
N TRP A 22 -4.12 -8.28 11.67
CA TRP A 22 -2.66 -8.13 11.67
C TRP A 22 -2.26 -6.70 12.00
N GLU A 23 -1.13 -6.57 12.72
CA GLU A 23 -0.60 -5.26 13.10
C GLU A 23 -0.13 -4.48 11.86
N ILE A 24 -0.34 -3.17 11.89
CA ILE A 24 0.12 -2.24 10.85
C ILE A 24 1.34 -1.47 11.36
N PHE A 25 2.46 -1.66 10.68
CA PHE A 25 3.70 -0.92 10.92
C PHE A 25 3.85 0.18 9.87
N ILE A 26 4.41 1.33 10.28
CA ILE A 26 4.72 2.40 9.34
C ILE A 26 6.14 2.23 8.82
N LEU A 27 6.30 2.20 7.50
CA LEU A 27 7.58 2.15 6.83
C LEU A 27 7.80 3.44 6.04
N SER A 28 8.59 4.37 6.59
CA SER A 28 8.94 5.65 5.99
C SER A 28 10.16 5.56 5.08
N ASP A 29 10.38 6.57 4.24
CA ASP A 29 11.43 6.58 3.21
C ASP A 29 11.47 5.28 2.40
N ALA A 30 10.30 4.71 2.13
CA ALA A 30 10.17 3.38 1.56
C ALA A 30 10.41 3.38 0.05
N ARG A 31 11.03 2.31 -0.44
CA ARG A 31 11.17 1.99 -1.86
C ARG A 31 10.96 0.51 -2.08
N ILE A 32 10.51 0.16 -3.28
CA ILE A 32 10.21 -1.21 -3.65
C ILE A 32 10.96 -1.55 -4.92
N VAL A 33 11.57 -2.73 -4.93
CA VAL A 33 12.36 -3.23 -6.06
C VAL A 33 12.03 -4.69 -6.36
N PHE A 34 12.22 -5.12 -7.60
CA PHE A 34 12.18 -6.53 -7.94
C PHE A 34 13.35 -7.27 -7.29
N GLU A 35 13.10 -8.42 -6.66
CA GLU A 35 14.17 -9.17 -5.99
C GLU A 35 15.25 -9.66 -6.97
N ASN A 36 14.85 -10.03 -8.19
CA ASN A 36 15.73 -10.65 -9.18
C ASN A 36 16.78 -9.70 -9.78
N ASN A 37 16.50 -8.40 -9.87
CA ASN A 37 17.33 -7.44 -10.60
C ASN A 37 17.52 -6.10 -9.88
N GLY A 38 16.83 -5.87 -8.77
CA GLY A 38 16.93 -4.65 -7.96
C GLY A 38 16.39 -3.38 -8.63
N LYS A 39 15.68 -3.49 -9.76
CA LYS A 39 15.05 -2.34 -10.42
C LYS A 39 13.83 -1.87 -9.61
N PRO A 40 13.54 -0.56 -9.58
CA PRO A 40 12.31 -0.04 -8.98
C PRO A 40 11.07 -0.75 -9.54
N ALA A 41 10.16 -1.11 -8.64
CA ALA A 41 8.97 -1.87 -8.96
C ALA A 41 7.74 -1.25 -8.30
N SER A 42 6.58 -1.36 -8.92
CA SER A 42 5.30 -1.10 -8.26
C SER A 42 4.96 -2.26 -7.31
N LEU A 43 4.45 -1.97 -6.11
CA LEU A 43 3.93 -2.99 -5.20
C LEU A 43 2.75 -3.76 -5.81
N LEU A 44 1.98 -3.13 -6.71
CA LEU A 44 0.86 -3.77 -7.41
C LEU A 44 1.32 -4.89 -8.35
N ALA A 45 2.61 -5.01 -8.63
CA ALA A 45 3.21 -6.12 -9.36
C ALA A 45 3.56 -7.33 -8.46
N ALA A 46 3.36 -7.24 -7.15
CA ALA A 46 3.66 -8.32 -6.23
C ALA A 46 2.74 -9.53 -6.50
N TYR A 47 3.37 -10.65 -6.83
CA TYR A 47 2.68 -11.92 -7.08
C TYR A 47 3.59 -13.09 -6.74
N ALA A 48 3.07 -14.32 -6.72
CA ALA A 48 3.85 -15.50 -6.32
C ALA A 48 5.08 -15.75 -7.21
N ASP A 49 5.01 -15.40 -8.49
CA ASP A 49 6.12 -15.50 -9.46
C ASP A 49 6.95 -14.20 -9.58
N THR A 50 6.49 -13.14 -8.92
CA THR A 50 7.08 -11.80 -8.98
C THR A 50 7.30 -11.28 -7.55
N PRO A 51 8.22 -11.91 -6.77
CA PRO A 51 8.54 -11.46 -5.43
C PRO A 51 9.26 -10.11 -5.48
N LEU A 52 8.86 -9.22 -4.57
CA LEU A 52 9.45 -7.90 -4.39
C LEU A 52 10.24 -7.83 -3.08
N ARG A 53 11.23 -6.94 -3.06
CA ARG A 53 11.90 -6.49 -1.83
C ARG A 53 11.43 -5.07 -1.53
N VAL A 54 11.04 -4.85 -0.28
CA VAL A 54 10.63 -3.54 0.23
C VAL A 54 11.68 -3.08 1.23
N GLU A 55 12.22 -1.90 1.04
CA GLU A 55 13.23 -1.31 1.91
C GLU A 55 12.69 0.01 2.44
N GLY A 56 12.90 0.30 3.72
CA GLY A 56 12.50 1.59 4.30
C GLY A 56 12.84 1.66 5.77
N ARG A 57 12.44 2.75 6.40
CA ARG A 57 12.66 3.04 7.81
C ARG A 57 11.43 2.65 8.63
N LEU A 58 11.58 1.63 9.46
CA LEU A 58 10.57 1.26 10.44
C LEU A 58 10.54 2.34 11.53
N GLU A 59 9.38 2.95 11.74
CA GLU A 59 9.22 3.99 12.75
C GLU A 59 9.29 3.46 14.19
N SER A 60 9.47 4.37 15.14
CA SER A 60 9.49 3.99 16.56
C SER A 60 8.15 3.38 16.96
N PRO A 61 8.13 2.20 17.60
CA PRO A 61 6.88 1.55 17.93
C PRO A 61 6.12 2.28 19.02
N ALA A 62 4.79 2.32 18.88
CA ALA A 62 3.91 2.68 19.98
C ALA A 62 4.02 1.65 21.12
N ARG A 63 3.61 2.03 22.34
CA ARG A 63 3.66 1.13 23.51
C ARG A 63 2.90 -0.18 23.28
N SER A 64 1.80 -0.14 22.53
CA SER A 64 0.99 -1.31 22.15
C SER A 64 1.74 -2.28 21.22
N GLN A 65 2.66 -1.76 20.40
CA GLN A 65 3.39 -2.53 19.38
C GLN A 65 4.66 -3.18 19.91
N LEU A 66 5.12 -2.82 21.12
CA LEU A 66 6.35 -3.36 21.72
C LEU A 66 6.37 -4.90 21.79
N LYS A 67 5.19 -5.53 21.92
CA LYS A 67 5.06 -7.00 21.97
C LYS A 67 5.48 -7.70 20.68
N TYR A 68 5.46 -7.01 19.53
CA TYR A 68 5.87 -7.58 18.24
C TYR A 68 7.36 -7.46 17.98
N PHE A 69 8.12 -6.73 18.81
CA PHE A 69 9.56 -6.59 18.62
C PHE A 69 10.30 -7.73 19.33
N LEU A 70 11.35 -8.25 18.69
CA LEU A 70 12.19 -9.31 19.25
C LEU A 70 13.14 -8.77 20.33
N LYS A 71 13.68 -7.58 20.09
CA LYS A 71 14.69 -6.89 20.91
C LYS A 71 14.80 -5.45 20.39
N LYS A 72 15.54 -4.58 21.10
CA LYS A 72 15.87 -3.23 20.59
C LYS A 72 16.30 -3.36 19.13
N PRO A 73 15.82 -2.46 18.26
CA PRO A 73 15.64 -1.03 18.52
C PRO A 73 14.20 -0.57 18.85
N TYR A 74 14.08 0.34 19.84
CA TYR A 74 12.90 1.20 20.03
C TYR A 74 13.03 2.54 19.30
N LYS A 75 14.04 2.63 18.44
CA LYS A 75 14.37 3.81 17.64
C LYS A 75 14.07 3.49 16.17
N PRO A 76 13.86 4.50 15.32
CA PRO A 76 13.67 4.26 13.91
C PRO A 76 14.86 3.50 13.33
N THR A 77 14.59 2.49 12.51
CA THR A 77 15.61 1.57 12.00
C THR A 77 15.30 1.20 10.56
N ASP A 78 16.32 1.21 9.71
CA ASP A 78 16.16 0.86 8.30
C ASP A 78 16.09 -0.67 8.18
N ILE A 79 15.00 -1.19 7.61
CA ILE A 79 14.73 -2.62 7.45
C ILE A 79 14.48 -3.01 6.00
N GLU A 80 14.61 -4.30 5.71
CA GLU A 80 14.17 -4.91 4.45
C GLU A 80 13.12 -6.02 4.70
N LEU A 81 12.05 -5.98 3.92
CA LEU A 81 11.08 -7.06 3.76
C LEU A 81 11.43 -7.81 2.47
N ARG A 82 11.51 -9.14 2.56
CA ARG A 82 11.83 -10.03 1.43
C ARG A 82 10.65 -10.91 1.08
N ASN A 83 10.62 -11.39 -0.16
CA ASN A 83 9.58 -12.26 -0.69
C ASN A 83 8.18 -11.66 -0.53
N VAL A 84 8.05 -10.34 -0.74
CA VAL A 84 6.77 -9.65 -0.68
C VAL A 84 6.00 -10.00 -1.96
N THR A 85 4.94 -10.78 -1.79
CA THR A 85 4.11 -11.32 -2.88
C THR A 85 2.64 -10.92 -2.76
N ARG A 86 2.31 -10.16 -1.71
CA ARG A 86 0.95 -9.75 -1.36
C ARG A 86 0.97 -8.32 -0.87
N PHE A 87 -0.12 -7.63 -1.17
CA PHE A 87 -0.36 -6.26 -0.77
C PHE A 87 -1.84 -6.07 -0.46
N SER A 88 -2.14 -4.98 0.22
CA SER A 88 -3.50 -4.49 0.43
C SER A 88 -3.54 -3.00 0.12
N TYR A 89 -4.73 -2.46 -0.09
CA TYR A 89 -4.95 -1.04 -0.31
C TYR A 89 -6.30 -0.62 0.29
N GLY A 90 -6.43 0.65 0.65
CA GLY A 90 -7.62 1.14 1.35
C GLY A 90 -7.76 2.64 1.21
N GLU A 91 -8.97 3.12 1.51
CA GLU A 91 -9.27 4.53 1.71
C GLU A 91 -9.29 4.82 3.21
N MET A 92 -8.54 5.83 3.64
CA MET A 92 -8.52 6.32 5.01
C MET A 92 -9.72 7.23 5.27
N THR A 93 -10.01 7.52 6.55
CA THR A 93 -11.16 8.36 6.95
C THR A 93 -11.09 9.80 6.43
N ASP A 94 -9.92 10.26 6.03
CA ASP A 94 -9.69 11.58 5.42
C ASP A 94 -9.77 11.56 3.89
N GLY A 95 -10.13 10.43 3.28
CA GLY A 95 -10.19 10.22 1.84
C GLY A 95 -8.84 9.90 1.20
N ALA A 96 -7.76 9.79 1.97
CA ALA A 96 -6.45 9.44 1.43
C ALA A 96 -6.37 7.93 1.12
N TYR A 97 -5.85 7.58 -0.05
CA TYR A 97 -5.56 6.19 -0.38
C TYR A 97 -4.19 5.76 0.15
N VAL A 98 -4.17 4.56 0.69
CA VAL A 98 -2.99 3.95 1.32
C VAL A 98 -2.77 2.55 0.78
N ILE A 99 -1.50 2.15 0.75
CA ILE A 99 -1.09 0.84 0.23
C ILE A 99 -0.18 0.18 1.26
N TRP A 100 -0.46 -1.09 1.54
CA TRP A 100 0.27 -1.90 2.51
C TRP A 100 0.98 -3.06 1.83
N ALA A 101 2.25 -3.29 2.19
CA ALA A 101 2.98 -4.50 1.84
C ALA A 101 2.79 -5.56 2.92
N GLN A 102 2.63 -6.82 2.53
CA GLN A 102 2.65 -7.94 3.49
C GLN A 102 4.09 -8.32 3.82
N GLY A 103 4.48 -8.16 5.07
CA GLY A 103 5.69 -8.79 5.62
C GLY A 103 5.39 -10.09 6.38
N ASN A 104 6.39 -10.63 7.05
CA ASN A 104 6.21 -11.81 7.90
C ASN A 104 5.56 -11.47 9.25
N ALA A 105 5.68 -10.23 9.71
CA ALA A 105 5.18 -9.76 11.01
C ALA A 105 3.78 -9.11 10.95
N GLY A 106 3.32 -8.72 9.76
CA GLY A 106 2.05 -8.02 9.56
C GLY A 106 2.04 -7.16 8.29
N TRP A 107 1.24 -6.10 8.33
CA TRP A 107 1.13 -5.13 7.25
C TRP A 107 2.10 -3.97 7.44
N PHE A 108 2.65 -3.47 6.35
CA PHE A 108 3.55 -2.31 6.34
C PHE A 108 2.95 -1.21 5.48
N GLU A 109 2.49 -0.13 6.12
CA GLU A 109 2.04 1.09 5.43
C GLU A 109 3.24 1.73 4.75
N ILE A 110 3.15 1.87 3.43
CA ILE A 110 4.24 2.41 2.62
C ILE A 110 4.14 3.94 2.62
N ARG A 111 5.15 4.60 3.19
CA ARG A 111 5.36 6.03 3.03
C ARG A 111 6.60 6.24 2.14
N PRO A 112 6.42 6.65 0.88
CA PRO A 112 7.47 6.54 -0.13
C PRO A 112 8.63 7.50 0.15
N ALA A 113 9.84 7.06 -0.18
CA ALA A 113 10.98 7.96 -0.34
C ALA A 113 10.72 8.96 -1.47
N ALA A 114 11.28 10.17 -1.36
CA ALA A 114 11.11 11.22 -2.36
C ALA A 114 11.43 10.73 -3.80
N GLN A 115 12.51 9.96 -3.96
CA GLN A 115 12.93 9.40 -5.25
C GLN A 115 12.03 8.28 -5.80
N TYR A 116 11.15 7.70 -4.97
CA TYR A 116 10.22 6.64 -5.33
C TYR A 116 8.77 7.15 -5.46
N SER A 117 8.53 8.43 -5.12
CA SER A 117 7.21 9.08 -5.10
C SER A 117 6.43 8.94 -6.42
N GLN A 118 7.09 9.04 -7.57
CA GLN A 118 6.41 8.92 -8.85
C GLN A 118 5.72 7.55 -9.01
N ILE A 119 6.45 6.46 -8.75
CA ILE A 119 5.91 5.09 -8.85
C ILE A 119 4.78 4.93 -7.81
N TYR A 120 4.96 5.45 -6.60
CA TYR A 120 3.93 5.39 -5.57
C TYR A 120 2.65 6.12 -5.97
N ASN A 121 2.76 7.31 -6.56
CA ASN A 121 1.61 8.08 -7.02
C ASN A 121 0.86 7.37 -8.16
N GLU A 122 1.58 6.70 -9.07
CA GLU A 122 0.95 5.86 -10.10
C GLU A 122 0.16 4.70 -9.48
N MET A 123 0.67 4.10 -8.39
CA MET A 123 -0.08 3.06 -7.66
C MET A 123 -1.35 3.61 -7.00
N VAL A 124 -1.24 4.78 -6.35
CA VAL A 124 -2.39 5.46 -5.73
C VAL A 124 -3.47 5.77 -6.78
N GLN A 125 -3.09 6.33 -7.92
CA GLN A 125 -4.02 6.62 -9.03
C GLN A 125 -4.70 5.37 -9.57
N ALA A 126 -4.00 4.22 -9.61
CA ALA A 126 -4.59 2.96 -10.02
C ALA A 126 -5.65 2.46 -9.00
N VAL A 127 -5.38 2.63 -7.70
CA VAL A 127 -6.33 2.31 -6.62
C VAL A 127 -7.54 3.24 -6.66
N GLU A 128 -7.33 4.54 -6.86
CA GLU A 128 -8.39 5.54 -7.04
C GLU A 128 -9.33 5.15 -8.19
N LEU A 129 -8.75 4.82 -9.36
CA LEU A 129 -9.53 4.40 -10.52
C LEU A 129 -10.33 3.12 -10.24
N LEU A 130 -9.75 2.19 -9.49
CA LEU A 130 -10.44 0.96 -9.10
C LEU A 130 -11.68 1.28 -8.24
N TYR A 131 -11.53 2.09 -7.19
CA TYR A 131 -12.64 2.45 -6.32
C TYR A 131 -13.73 3.23 -7.07
N PHE A 132 -13.32 4.16 -7.91
CA PHE A 132 -14.23 4.91 -8.78
C PHE A 132 -15.08 3.98 -9.67
N VAL A 133 -14.46 2.99 -10.31
CA VAL A 133 -15.21 2.01 -11.12
C VAL A 133 -16.13 1.17 -10.23
N THR A 134 -15.68 0.73 -9.06
CA THR A 134 -16.52 -0.07 -8.16
C THR A 134 -17.76 0.70 -7.69
N ASP A 135 -17.64 2.00 -7.46
CA ASP A 135 -18.75 2.85 -7.04
C ASP A 135 -19.81 2.95 -8.13
N ILE A 136 -19.41 3.24 -9.37
CA ILE A 136 -20.34 3.28 -10.52
C ILE A 136 -21.06 1.94 -10.70
N TYR A 137 -20.36 0.81 -10.56
CA TYR A 137 -20.98 -0.52 -10.63
C TYR A 137 -21.90 -0.81 -9.44
N SER A 138 -21.61 -0.28 -8.25
CA SER A 138 -22.45 -0.44 -7.06
C SER A 138 -23.77 0.34 -7.19
N GLU A 139 -23.73 1.55 -7.75
CA GLU A 139 -24.88 2.40 -7.97
C GLU A 139 -25.77 1.90 -9.10
N SER A 140 -25.16 1.48 -10.21
CA SER A 140 -25.85 0.94 -11.38
C SER A 140 -26.49 -0.41 -11.14
N ARG A 141 -26.05 -1.23 -10.16
CA ARG A 141 -26.75 -2.46 -9.74
C ARG A 141 -28.18 -2.22 -9.22
N LYS A 142 -28.55 -0.97 -8.89
CA LYS A 142 -29.95 -0.59 -8.65
C LYS A 142 -30.80 -0.58 -9.94
N LYS A 143 -30.17 -0.73 -11.12
CA LYS A 143 -30.74 -0.90 -12.46
C LYS A 143 -30.35 -2.28 -13.01
N SER A 144 -31.20 -2.91 -13.81
CA SER A 144 -31.07 -4.34 -14.23
C SER A 144 -29.86 -4.67 -15.13
N SER A 145 -29.04 -3.69 -15.48
CA SER A 145 -27.84 -3.84 -16.29
C SER A 145 -26.76 -2.96 -15.69
N GLY A 146 -25.54 -3.49 -15.54
CA GLY A 146 -24.37 -2.70 -15.15
C GLY A 146 -24.10 -1.55 -16.13
N PRO A 147 -23.19 -0.62 -15.77
CA PRO A 147 -22.88 0.54 -16.57
C PRO A 147 -22.07 0.14 -17.81
N SER A 148 -22.25 0.83 -18.94
CA SER A 148 -21.40 0.64 -20.12
C SER A 148 -20.01 1.22 -19.88
N ALA A 149 -19.01 0.72 -20.61
CA ALA A 149 -17.64 1.27 -20.55
C ALA A 149 -17.60 2.76 -20.90
N GLU A 150 -18.45 3.22 -21.82
CA GLU A 150 -18.59 4.64 -22.19
C GLU A 150 -19.11 5.50 -21.04
N LEU A 151 -20.11 5.01 -20.28
CA LEU A 151 -20.61 5.70 -19.09
C LEU A 151 -19.51 5.84 -18.02
N VAL A 152 -18.75 4.77 -17.78
CA VAL A 152 -17.62 4.80 -16.84
C VAL A 152 -16.57 5.82 -17.30
N PHE A 153 -16.19 5.80 -18.58
CA PHE A 153 -15.22 6.74 -19.13
C PHE A 153 -15.68 8.19 -19.03
N GLN A 154 -16.96 8.47 -19.35
CA GLN A 154 -17.53 9.81 -19.27
C GLN A 154 -17.49 10.35 -17.85
N GLU A 155 -17.89 9.55 -16.85
CA GLU A 155 -17.86 9.97 -15.45
C GLU A 155 -16.42 10.26 -14.99
N VAL A 156 -15.43 9.42 -15.35
CA VAL A 156 -14.01 9.68 -15.04
C VAL A 156 -13.58 11.04 -15.59
N CYS A 157 -13.91 11.32 -16.85
CA CYS A 157 -13.55 12.58 -17.51
C CYS A 157 -14.19 13.77 -16.81
N THR A 158 -15.49 13.71 -16.52
CA THR A 158 -16.23 14.80 -15.89
C THR A 158 -15.75 15.05 -14.44
N SER A 159 -15.56 14.01 -13.62
CA SER A 159 -15.05 14.19 -12.25
C SER A 159 -13.64 14.81 -12.23
N ARG A 160 -12.76 14.43 -13.17
CA ARG A 160 -11.40 14.99 -13.28
C ARG A 160 -11.39 16.43 -13.81
N GLU A 161 -12.33 16.81 -14.66
CA GLU A 161 -12.50 18.20 -15.11
C GLU A 161 -12.92 19.10 -13.94
N HIS A 162 -13.82 18.64 -13.07
CA HIS A 162 -14.23 19.38 -11.86
C HIS A 162 -13.07 19.58 -10.87
N VAL A 163 -12.27 18.54 -10.60
CA VAL A 163 -11.09 18.65 -9.70
C VAL A 163 -10.04 19.62 -10.25
N ASN A 164 -9.77 19.59 -11.56
CA ASN A 164 -8.83 20.51 -12.19
C ASN A 164 -9.34 21.96 -12.24
N PHE A 165 -10.65 22.17 -12.31
CA PHE A 165 -11.26 23.50 -12.25
C PHE A 165 -11.14 24.12 -10.85
N GLU A 166 -11.37 23.34 -9.79
CA GLU A 166 -11.26 23.83 -8.40
C GLU A 166 -9.81 24.08 -7.94
N GLN A 167 -8.82 23.40 -8.54
CA GLN A 167 -7.40 23.65 -8.26
C GLN A 167 -6.78 24.78 -9.10
N GLY A 168 -7.47 25.24 -10.17
CA GLY A 168 -7.03 26.33 -11.04
C GLY A 168 -7.46 27.74 -10.59
N GLU A 169 -8.28 27.86 -9.55
CA GLU A 169 -8.79 29.14 -9.00
C GLU A 169 -8.05 29.62 -7.72
N ARG A 170 -6.79 29.23 -7.51
CA ARG A 170 -5.95 29.80 -6.43
C ARG A 170 -4.60 30.33 -6.92
#